data_AF-A0A350X1W5-F1
#
_entry.id   AF-A0A350X1W5-F1
#
_cell.length_a   1.000
_cell.length_b   1.000
_cell.length_c   1.000
_cell.angle_alpha   90.00
_cell.angle_beta   90.00
_cell.angle_gamma   90.00
#
_symmetry.space_group_name_H-M   'P 1'
#
loop_
_entity.id
_entity.type
_entity.pdbx_description
1 polymer ?
#
loop_
_entity_poly.entity_id
_entity_poly.type
_entity_poly.pdbx_seq_one_letter_code
_entity_poly.pdbx_strand_id
1 'polypeptide(L)' 'METMYKIVNNNEHRDYIRMYPFWYKELNRNPERYDDFVKEIEDLKKAAKPSRLQQFDQQLSFAQLMLKMFAK' A
#
# COMPACT_ATOMS: atom_id res chain seq x y z
N MET A 1 18.91 -12.33 12.34
CA MET A 1 18.44 -11.24 13.23
C MET A 1 18.29 -9.89 12.53
N GLU A 2 19.06 -9.59 11.49
CA GLU A 2 18.98 -8.31 10.76
C GLU A 2 17.61 -8.03 10.11
N THR A 3 16.98 -9.04 9.48
CA THR A 3 15.68 -8.90 8.80
C THR A 3 14.57 -8.41 9.74
N MET A 4 14.44 -9.01 10.92
CA MET A 4 13.43 -8.61 11.90
C MET A 4 13.70 -7.20 12.45
N TYR A 5 14.96 -6.81 12.60
CA TYR A 5 15.32 -5.43 12.96
C TYR A 5 14.86 -4.43 11.89
N LYS A 6 15.07 -4.72 10.59
CA LYS A 6 14.58 -3.88 9.49
C LYS A 6 13.06 -3.74 9.51
N ILE A 7 12.34 -4.83 9.77
CA ILE A 7 10.87 -4.85 9.82
C ILE A 7 10.35 -4.02 10.99
N VAL A 8 10.88 -4.19 12.19
CA VAL A 8 10.36 -3.50 13.39
C VAL A 8 10.61 -1.99 13.33
N ASN A 9 11.71 -1.55 12.71
CA ASN A 9 12.05 -0.15 12.54
C ASN A 9 11.29 0.57 11.42
N ASN A 10 10.58 -0.16 10.55
CA ASN A 10 9.71 0.41 9.54
C ASN A 10 8.24 0.16 9.93
N ASN A 11 7.49 1.22 10.21
CA ASN A 11 6.09 1.12 10.63
C ASN A 11 5.21 0.36 9.61
N GLU A 12 5.40 0.61 8.31
CA GLU A 12 4.64 -0.06 7.23
C GLU A 12 4.94 -1.56 7.21
N HIS A 13 6.21 -1.93 7.31
CA HIS A 13 6.62 -3.34 7.33
C HIS A 13 6.12 -4.05 8.59
N ARG A 14 6.21 -3.37 9.75
CA ARG A 14 5.74 -3.89 11.04
C ARG A 14 4.22 -4.10 11.05
N ASP A 15 3.46 -3.20 10.48
CA ASP A 15 2.01 -3.33 10.43
C ASP A 15 1.60 -4.39 9.40
N TYR A 16 2.31 -4.48 8.28
CA TYR A 16 2.11 -5.52 7.28
C TYR A 16 2.33 -6.92 7.84
N ILE A 17 3.47 -7.16 8.52
CA ILE A 17 3.78 -8.50 9.06
C ILE A 17 2.81 -8.94 10.17
N ARG A 18 2.17 -7.99 10.86
CA ARG A 18 1.08 -8.27 11.82
C ARG A 18 -0.20 -8.72 11.11
N MET A 19 -0.51 -8.13 9.95
CA MET A 19 -1.66 -8.51 9.14
C MET A 19 -1.44 -9.84 8.40
N TYR A 20 -0.20 -10.10 7.96
CA TYR A 20 0.18 -11.28 7.18
C TYR A 20 1.26 -12.10 7.90
N PRO A 21 0.90 -12.84 8.97
CA PRO A 21 1.86 -13.57 9.81
C PRO A 21 2.57 -14.74 9.10
N PHE A 22 2.13 -15.11 7.89
CA PHE A 22 2.88 -16.01 7.01
C PHE A 22 4.32 -15.53 6.83
N TRP A 23 4.50 -14.24 6.55
CA TRP A 23 5.80 -13.62 6.34
C TRP A 23 6.70 -13.68 7.59
N TYR A 24 6.13 -13.67 8.79
CA TYR A 24 6.90 -13.86 10.02
C TYR A 24 7.57 -15.23 10.09
N LYS A 25 6.83 -16.29 9.74
CA LYS A 25 7.38 -17.66 9.71
C LYS A 25 8.37 -17.82 8.57
N GLU A 26 8.04 -17.25 7.41
CA GLU A 26 8.85 -17.36 6.20
C GLU A 26 10.20 -16.66 6.36
N LEU A 27 10.23 -15.39 6.79
CA LEU A 27 11.48 -14.62 6.94
C LEU A 27 12.35 -15.08 8.10
N ASN A 28 11.79 -15.83 9.05
CA ASN A 28 12.58 -16.48 10.10
C ASN A 28 13.35 -17.70 9.57
N ARG A 29 12.80 -18.39 8.56
CA ARG A 29 13.43 -19.56 7.93
C ARG A 29 14.31 -19.18 6.74
N ASN A 30 13.84 -18.23 5.94
CA ASN A 30 14.39 -17.81 4.65
C ASN A 30 14.57 -16.28 4.65
N PRO A 31 15.55 -15.75 5.41
CA PRO A 31 15.74 -14.30 5.56
C PRO A 31 16.07 -13.57 4.24
N GLU A 32 16.55 -14.27 3.22
CA GLU A 32 16.83 -13.77 1.87
C GLU A 32 15.57 -13.34 1.10
N ARG A 33 14.40 -13.81 1.52
CA ARG A 33 13.11 -13.43 0.90
C ARG A 33 12.59 -12.07 1.36
N TYR A 34 13.41 -11.28 2.05
CA TYR A 34 13.02 -9.95 2.52
C TYR A 34 12.59 -9.03 1.37
N ASP A 35 13.26 -9.11 0.21
CA ASP A 35 12.91 -8.28 -0.94
C ASP A 35 11.55 -8.66 -1.54
N ASP A 36 11.18 -9.95 -1.50
CA ASP A 36 9.83 -10.40 -1.89
C ASP A 36 8.76 -9.80 -0.97
N PHE A 37 9.02 -9.80 0.34
CA PHE A 37 8.14 -9.20 1.34
C PHE A 37 7.93 -7.69 1.09
N VAL A 38 9.01 -6.95 0.83
CA VAL A 38 8.94 -5.52 0.52
C VAL A 38 8.16 -5.28 -0.77
N LYS A 39 8.40 -6.10 -1.80
CA LYS A 39 7.69 -6.01 -3.08
C LYS A 39 6.19 -6.21 -2.91
N GLU A 40 5.76 -7.17 -2.09
CA GLU A 40 4.34 -7.41 -1.83
C GLU A 40 3.64 -6.21 -1.18
N ILE A 41 4.31 -5.55 -0.23
CA ILE A 41 3.84 -4.30 0.38
C ILE A 41 3.68 -3.20 -0.68
N GLU A 42 4.70 -3.03 -1.52
CA GLU A 42 4.67 -2.01 -2.58
C GLU A 42 3.56 -2.25 -3.60
N ASP A 43 3.34 -3.51 -3.98
CA ASP A 43 2.34 -3.87 -4.98
C ASP A 43 0.92 -3.66 -4.45
N LEU A 44 0.67 -3.95 -3.18
CA LEU A 44 -0.58 -3.59 -2.51
C LEU A 44 -0.79 -2.07 -2.45
N LYS A 45 0.28 -1.32 -2.17
CA LYS A 45 0.24 0.15 -2.16
C LYS A 45 -0.04 0.73 -3.55
N LYS A 46 0.52 0.13 -4.61
CA LYS A 46 0.22 0.51 -6.00
C LYS A 46 -1.23 0.19 -6.35
N ALA A 47 -1.76 -0.96 -5.93
CA ALA A 47 -3.15 -1.33 -6.15
C ALA A 47 -4.13 -0.42 -5.39
N ALA A 48 -3.78 0.02 -4.18
CA ALA A 48 -4.61 0.93 -3.39
C ALA A 48 -4.62 2.37 -3.93
N LYS A 49 -3.63 2.77 -4.75
CA LYS A 49 -3.60 4.11 -5.36
C LYS A 49 -4.65 4.20 -6.46
N PRO A 50 -5.53 5.23 -6.46
CA PRO A 50 -6.48 5.41 -7.53
C PRO A 50 -5.73 5.56 -8.85
N SER A 51 -6.18 4.84 -9.88
CA SER A 51 -5.57 4.92 -11.21
C SER A 51 -5.73 6.33 -11.79
N ARG A 52 -4.88 6.73 -12.75
CA ARG A 52 -4.99 8.06 -13.41
C ARG A 52 -6.39 8.28 -14.01
N LEU A 53 -7.00 7.21 -14.53
CA LEU A 53 -8.36 7.24 -15.09
C LEU A 53 -9.41 7.50 -13.99
N GLN A 54 -9.30 6.81 -12.85
CA GLN A 54 -10.19 7.02 -11.70
C GLN A 54 -10.04 8.44 -11.12
N GLN A 55 -8.81 8.96 -11.05
CA GLN A 55 -8.55 10.33 -10.60
C GLN A 55 -9.17 11.36 -11.55
N PHE A 56 -9.11 11.12 -12.85
CA PHE A 56 -9.72 11.99 -13.86
C PHE A 56 -11.25 11.98 -13.76
N ASP A 57 -11.86 10.80 -13.63
CA ASP A 57 -13.31 10.67 -13.45
C ASP A 57 -13.81 11.36 -12.17
N GLN A 58 -13.03 11.28 -11.09
CA GLN A 58 -13.30 11.99 -9.83
C GLN A 58 -13.24 13.51 -10.02
N GLN A 59 -12.26 14.03 -10.76
CA GLN A 59 -12.14 15.47 -11.06
C GLN A 59 -13.30 15.96 -11.93
N LEU A 60 -13.69 15.21 -12.96
CA LEU A 60 -14.85 15.53 -13.80
C LEU A 60 -16.14 15.54 -12.97
N SER A 61 -16.35 14.54 -12.13
CA SER A 61 -17.51 14.46 -11.25
C SER A 61 -17.59 15.64 -10.30
N PHE A 62 -16.45 16.05 -9.71
CA PHE A 62 -16.39 17.23 -8.86
C PHE A 62 -16.66 18.52 -9.63
N ALA A 63 -16.10 18.68 -10.83
CA ALA A 63 -16.36 19.84 -11.69
C ALA A 63 -17.86 19.96 -12.05
N GLN A 64 -18.52 18.84 -12.37
CA GLN A 64 -19.96 18.81 -12.64
C GLN A 64 -20.78 19.20 -11.39
N LEU A 65 -20.39 18.74 -10.20
CA LEU A 65 -21.04 19.13 -8.95
C LEU A 65 -20.91 20.64 -8.72
N MET A 66 -19.71 21.19 -8.89
CA MET A 66 -19.46 22.64 -8.74
C MET A 66 -20.30 23.45 -9.74
N LEU A 67 -20.33 23.05 -11.02
CA LEU A 67 -21.14 23.71 -12.04
C LEU A 67 -22.64 23.68 -11.69
N LYS A 68 -23.16 22.57 -11.14
CA LYS A 68 -24.54 22.50 -10.65
C LYS A 68 -24.81 23.42 -9.47
N MET A 69 -23.82 23.64 -8.59
CA MET A 69 -23.95 24.56 -7.47
C MET A 69 -23.95 26.03 -7.91
N PHE A 70 -23.17 26.38 -8.94
CA PHE A 70 -23.13 27.75 -9.50
C PHE A 70 -24.26 28.06 -10.48
N ALA A 71 -24.86 27.05 -11.11
CA ALA A 71 -25.98 27.21 -12.03
C ALA A 71 -27.34 27.39 -11.32
N LYS A 72 -27.35 27.51 -9.99
CA LYS A 72 -28.52 27.80 -9.15
C LYS A 72 -28.38 29.19 -8.55
#